data_AF-A0ABC8UGE3-F1
#
_entry.id   AF-A0ABC8UGE3-F1
#
_cell.length_a   1.000
_cell.length_b   1.000
_cell.length_c   1.000
_cell.angle_alpha   90.00
_cell.angle_beta   90.00
_cell.angle_gamma   90.00
#
_symmetry.space_group_name_H-M   'P 1'
#
loop_
_entity.id
_entity.type
_entity.pdbx_description
1 polymer ?
#
loop_
_entity_poly.entity_id
_entity_poly.type
_entity_poly.pdbx_seq_one_letter_code
_entity_poly.pdbx_strand_id
1 'polypeptide(L)'
;MDVCLMHACLSTGLLAFVMNLNSSILLANALTYSTYQRHYLIVNHIGAIRAEHDDFTIRFALSMNQLVLLKSIESADTEWCKEVKGNMYDMIVEGFQLLSRWTGRIWEQCAWKFSRPWKDSVPTESHEMSASFSDYEKVVRYNYSAEERKALVELVSYIKSIGSMLQRCDTLVADALWETIHTEVQDFVQNTLASMLRTTFRKKKDLSRFGLGGVFPRLGET
;
A
#
# COMPACT_ATOMS: atom_id res chain seq x y z
N MET A 1 0.80 -15.60 -7.23
CA MET A 1 1.42 -14.34 -7.70
C MET A 1 2.92 -14.43 -7.48
N ASP A 2 3.69 -14.36 -8.57
CA ASP A 2 5.14 -14.51 -8.54
C ASP A 2 5.82 -13.42 -7.71
N VAL A 3 6.45 -13.84 -6.61
CA VAL A 3 7.34 -13.02 -5.77
C VAL A 3 8.44 -12.35 -6.60
N CYS A 4 8.80 -12.95 -7.75
CA CYS A 4 9.74 -12.39 -8.73
C CYS A 4 9.25 -11.10 -9.41
N LEU A 5 7.94 -10.91 -9.64
CA LEU A 5 7.43 -9.72 -10.33
C LEU A 5 7.42 -8.49 -9.40
N MET A 6 7.11 -8.70 -8.11
CA MET A 6 7.32 -7.65 -7.09
C MET A 6 8.81 -7.33 -6.94
N HIS A 7 9.68 -8.33 -6.88
CA HIS A 7 11.12 -8.11 -6.74
C HIS A 7 11.71 -7.29 -7.91
N ALA A 8 11.21 -7.50 -9.14
CA ALA A 8 11.63 -6.75 -10.33
C ALA A 8 11.12 -5.29 -10.34
N CYS A 9 9.86 -5.03 -9.96
CA CYS A 9 9.33 -3.66 -9.84
C CYS A 9 9.96 -2.87 -8.68
N LEU A 10 10.31 -3.54 -7.57
CA LEU A 10 11.00 -2.92 -6.44
C LEU A 10 12.47 -2.58 -6.76
N SER A 11 13.17 -3.40 -7.55
CA SER A 11 14.57 -3.18 -7.93
C SER A 11 14.78 -1.91 -8.78
N THR A 12 13.88 -1.65 -9.74
CA THR A 12 13.98 -0.47 -10.62
C THR A 12 13.54 0.82 -9.94
N GLY A 13 12.52 0.78 -9.08
CA GLY A 13 12.13 1.92 -8.26
C GLY A 13 13.19 2.34 -7.23
N LEU A 14 13.95 1.36 -6.72
CA LEU A 14 14.99 1.58 -5.71
C LEU A 14 16.16 2.43 -6.21
N LEU A 15 16.63 2.19 -7.43
CA LEU A 15 17.71 2.99 -8.03
C LEU A 15 17.27 4.44 -8.26
N ALA A 16 16.04 4.65 -8.73
CA ALA A 16 15.48 5.99 -8.93
C ALA A 16 15.29 6.75 -7.61
N PHE A 17 14.80 6.07 -6.56
CA PHE A 17 14.62 6.66 -5.23
C PHE A 17 15.96 6.99 -4.56
N VAL A 18 16.94 6.08 -4.63
CA VAL A 18 18.30 6.30 -4.08
C VAL A 18 19.02 7.43 -4.81
N MET A 19 18.84 7.58 -6.12
CA MET A 19 19.42 8.69 -6.88
C MET A 19 18.75 10.04 -6.55
N ASN A 20 17.44 10.07 -6.31
CA ASN A 20 16.70 11.30 -6.00
C ASN A 20 16.95 11.80 -4.55
N LEU A 21 17.14 10.89 -3.59
CA LEU A 21 17.45 11.25 -2.19
C LEU A 21 18.85 11.88 -2.01
N ASN A 22 19.83 11.47 -2.82
CA ASN A 22 21.23 11.91 -2.67
C ASN A 22 21.42 13.43 -2.84
N SER A 23 20.58 14.08 -3.66
CA SER A 23 20.71 15.53 -3.92
C SER A 23 20.12 16.41 -2.82
N SER A 24 19.17 15.90 -2.02
CA SER A 24 18.42 16.73 -1.04
C SER A 24 18.96 16.66 0.39
N ILE A 25 19.75 15.63 0.71
CA ILE A 25 20.16 15.30 2.10
C ILE A 25 21.50 15.95 2.51
N LEU A 26 22.28 16.47 1.56
CA LEU A 26 23.63 17.00 1.78
C LEU A 26 23.68 18.35 2.52
N LEU A 27 22.55 18.98 2.85
CA LEU A 27 22.48 20.31 3.49
C LEU A 27 21.67 20.33 4.81
N ALA A 28 21.86 19.35 5.70
CA ALA A 28 21.13 19.26 6.97
C ALA A 28 21.96 19.78 8.18
N ASN A 29 21.45 20.80 8.89
CA ASN A 29 21.97 21.25 10.19
C ASN A 29 21.60 20.24 11.33
N ALA A 30 22.22 20.35 12.52
CA ALA A 30 22.07 19.35 13.59
C ALA A 30 20.61 19.12 14.08
N LEU A 31 19.77 20.17 14.06
CA LEU A 31 18.35 20.07 14.42
C LEU A 31 17.57 19.28 13.37
N THR A 32 17.78 19.58 12.08
CA THR A 32 17.17 18.79 11.00
C THR A 32 17.66 17.34 11.00
N TYR A 33 18.93 17.09 11.32
CA TYR A 33 19.48 15.74 11.42
C TYR A 33 18.72 14.86 12.45
N SER A 34 18.48 15.39 13.65
CA SER A 34 17.73 14.66 14.69
C SER A 34 16.29 14.34 14.26
N THR A 35 15.63 15.28 13.58
CA THR A 35 14.28 15.07 13.04
C THR A 35 14.25 14.01 11.95
N TYR A 36 15.20 14.05 11.01
CA TYR A 36 15.31 13.04 9.96
C TYR A 36 15.65 11.66 10.53
N GLN A 37 16.57 11.59 11.51
CA GLN A 37 16.90 10.34 12.17
C GLN A 37 15.67 9.73 12.87
N ARG A 38 14.85 10.54 13.55
CA ARG A 38 13.58 10.05 14.12
C ARG A 38 12.61 9.53 13.07
N HIS A 39 12.52 10.22 11.94
CA HIS A 39 11.63 9.85 10.85
C HIS A 39 12.00 8.53 10.18
N TYR A 40 13.28 8.32 9.87
CA TYR A 40 13.74 7.16 9.09
C TYR A 40 14.02 5.90 9.93
N LEU A 41 14.34 6.04 11.22
CA LEU A 41 14.66 4.86 12.04
C LEU A 41 13.40 4.12 12.50
N ILE A 42 13.27 2.87 12.07
CA ILE A 42 12.19 1.93 12.40
C ILE A 42 12.05 1.76 13.91
N VAL A 43 13.12 1.86 14.69
CA VAL A 43 13.08 1.74 16.15
C VAL A 43 12.09 2.73 16.80
N ASN A 44 11.87 3.90 16.19
CA ASN A 44 10.91 4.90 16.70
C ASN A 44 9.47 4.60 16.31
N HIS A 45 9.27 3.81 15.25
CA HIS A 45 7.94 3.44 14.73
C HIS A 45 7.51 2.06 15.18
N ILE A 46 8.42 1.25 15.72
CA ILE A 46 8.17 -0.17 16.00
C ILE A 46 6.97 -0.34 16.94
N GLY A 47 6.79 0.51 17.94
CA GLY A 47 5.64 0.45 18.84
C GLY A 47 4.30 0.64 18.13
N ALA A 48 4.21 1.60 17.21
CA ALA A 48 3.01 1.81 16.40
C ALA A 48 2.79 0.65 15.42
N ILE A 49 3.85 0.15 14.80
CA ILE A 49 3.77 -1.00 13.89
C ILE A 49 3.25 -2.25 14.60
N ARG A 50 3.66 -2.51 15.84
CA ARG A 50 3.10 -3.61 16.65
C ARG A 50 1.60 -3.46 16.83
N ALA A 51 1.17 -2.28 17.27
CA ALA A 51 -0.25 -2.01 17.50
C ALA A 51 -1.06 -2.15 16.21
N GLU A 52 -0.58 -1.62 15.08
CA GLU A 52 -1.20 -1.78 13.75
C GLU A 52 -1.27 -3.27 13.34
N HIS A 53 -0.19 -4.03 13.53
CA HIS A 53 -0.16 -5.46 13.22
C HIS A 53 -1.19 -6.25 14.03
N ASP A 54 -1.24 -6.01 15.34
CA ASP A 54 -2.11 -6.77 16.25
C ASP A 54 -3.58 -6.44 15.98
N ASP A 55 -3.90 -5.16 15.80
CA ASP A 55 -5.24 -4.70 15.43
C ASP A 55 -5.71 -5.31 14.10
N PHE A 56 -4.87 -5.22 13.06
CA PHE A 56 -5.17 -5.81 11.75
C PHE A 56 -5.39 -7.33 11.86
N THR A 57 -4.51 -8.03 12.58
CA THR A 57 -4.59 -9.49 12.73
C THR A 57 -5.91 -9.93 13.36
N ILE A 58 -6.38 -9.18 14.38
CA ILE A 58 -7.65 -9.45 15.06
C ILE A 58 -8.83 -9.23 14.11
N ARG A 59 -8.88 -8.06 13.44
CA ARG A 59 -9.96 -7.73 12.50
C ARG A 59 -10.00 -8.70 11.32
N PHE A 60 -8.85 -9.02 10.75
CA PHE A 60 -8.73 -9.97 9.67
C PHE A 60 -9.26 -11.36 10.07
N ALA A 61 -8.88 -11.85 11.25
CA ALA A 61 -9.37 -13.14 11.75
C ALA A 61 -10.90 -13.12 11.95
N LEU A 62 -11.46 -12.02 12.46
CA LEU A 62 -12.90 -11.85 12.62
C LEU A 62 -13.62 -11.89 11.26
N SER A 63 -13.16 -11.10 10.28
CA SER A 63 -13.74 -11.07 8.94
C SER A 63 -13.63 -12.43 8.23
N MET A 64 -12.51 -13.15 8.43
CA MET A 64 -12.35 -14.51 7.90
C MET A 64 -13.35 -15.48 8.50
N ASN A 65 -13.56 -15.43 9.81
CA ASN A 65 -14.54 -16.29 10.48
C ASN A 65 -15.96 -15.98 9.98
N GLN A 66 -16.32 -14.72 9.78
CA GLN A 66 -17.61 -14.32 9.20
C GLN A 66 -17.78 -14.87 7.78
N LEU A 67 -16.74 -14.79 6.94
CA LEU A 67 -16.77 -15.32 5.58
C LEU A 67 -16.92 -16.86 5.55
N VAL A 68 -16.28 -17.57 6.48
CA VAL A 68 -16.42 -19.02 6.62
C VAL A 68 -17.83 -19.39 7.06
N LEU A 69 -18.40 -18.66 8.03
CA LEU A 69 -19.77 -18.87 8.50
C LEU A 69 -20.78 -18.63 7.38
N LEU A 70 -20.59 -17.59 6.57
CA LEU A 70 -21.42 -17.31 5.41
C LEU A 70 -21.55 -18.52 4.47
N LYS A 71 -20.42 -19.19 4.17
CA LYS A 71 -20.41 -20.38 3.30
C LYS A 71 -21.17 -21.58 3.88
N SER A 72 -21.43 -21.59 5.19
CA SER A 72 -22.11 -22.69 5.87
C SER A 72 -23.62 -22.52 6.03
N ILE A 73 -24.16 -21.32 5.74
CA ILE A 73 -25.58 -21.00 5.92
C ILE A 73 -26.26 -20.96 4.53
N GLU A 74 -27.19 -21.88 4.26
CA GLU A 74 -27.89 -22.00 2.97
C GLU A 74 -28.89 -20.88 2.67
N SER A 75 -29.36 -20.13 3.68
CA SER A 75 -30.40 -19.10 3.54
C SER A 75 -30.01 -17.76 4.19
N ALA A 76 -28.74 -17.38 4.05
CA ALA A 76 -28.24 -16.10 4.57
C ALA A 76 -28.93 -14.90 3.88
N ASP A 77 -29.19 -13.86 4.68
CA ASP A 77 -29.73 -12.60 4.16
C ASP A 77 -28.79 -12.01 3.09
N THR A 78 -29.38 -11.58 1.97
CA THR A 78 -28.61 -11.11 0.79
C THR A 78 -27.83 -9.84 1.09
N GLU A 79 -28.32 -8.99 1.99
CA GLU A 79 -27.62 -7.78 2.40
C GLU A 79 -26.42 -8.11 3.29
N TRP A 80 -26.62 -8.96 4.30
CA TRP A 80 -25.52 -9.46 5.14
C TRP A 80 -24.44 -10.18 4.32
N CYS A 81 -24.82 -10.96 3.30
CA CYS A 81 -23.88 -11.59 2.38
C CYS A 81 -22.96 -10.59 1.69
N LYS A 82 -23.50 -9.47 1.22
CA LYS A 82 -22.72 -8.42 0.56
C LYS A 82 -21.81 -7.71 1.54
N GLU A 83 -22.30 -7.40 2.73
CA GLU A 83 -21.52 -6.76 3.79
C GLU A 83 -20.30 -7.60 4.17
N VAL A 84 -20.47 -8.90 4.41
CA VAL A 84 -19.36 -9.79 4.78
C VAL A 84 -18.31 -9.88 3.67
N LYS A 85 -18.74 -9.99 2.40
CA LYS A 85 -17.83 -10.04 1.25
C LYS A 85 -17.11 -8.71 1.02
N GLY A 86 -17.80 -7.58 1.21
CA GLY A 86 -17.23 -6.23 1.15
C GLY A 86 -16.20 -5.99 2.25
N ASN A 87 -16.54 -6.32 3.50
CA ASN A 87 -15.61 -6.21 4.63
C ASN A 87 -14.34 -7.05 4.41
N MET A 88 -14.48 -8.25 3.84
CA MET A 88 -13.31 -9.05 3.47
C MET A 88 -12.47 -8.37 2.39
N TYR A 89 -13.10 -7.80 1.35
CA TYR A 89 -12.40 -7.05 0.32
C TYR A 89 -11.55 -5.92 0.90
N ASP A 90 -12.14 -5.11 1.79
CA ASP A 90 -11.45 -4.01 2.45
C ASP A 90 -10.27 -4.50 3.31
N MET A 91 -10.42 -5.63 4.02
CA MET A 91 -9.33 -6.24 4.79
C MET A 91 -8.16 -6.72 3.92
N ILE A 92 -8.44 -7.29 2.75
CA ILE A 92 -7.39 -7.70 1.81
C ILE A 92 -6.63 -6.47 1.28
N VAL A 93 -7.36 -5.43 0.88
CA VAL A 93 -6.76 -4.18 0.39
C VAL A 93 -5.91 -3.52 1.46
N GLU A 94 -6.42 -3.40 2.68
CA GLU A 94 -5.68 -2.85 3.83
C GLU A 94 -4.41 -3.68 4.12
N GLY A 95 -4.50 -5.01 4.06
CA GLY A 95 -3.36 -5.91 4.22
C GLY A 95 -2.23 -5.63 3.21
N PHE A 96 -2.57 -5.45 1.93
CA PHE A 96 -1.58 -5.06 0.92
C PHE A 96 -0.99 -3.67 1.17
N GLN A 97 -1.81 -2.71 1.62
CA GLN A 97 -1.33 -1.38 1.97
C GLN A 97 -0.36 -1.41 3.17
N LEU A 98 -0.65 -2.20 4.20
CA LEU A 98 0.25 -2.44 5.35
C LEU A 98 1.59 -3.00 4.90
N LEU A 99 1.57 -4.07 4.10
CA LEU A 99 2.79 -4.69 3.55
C LEU A 99 3.61 -3.69 2.72
N SER A 100 2.96 -2.90 1.88
CA SER A 100 3.60 -1.86 1.07
C SER A 100 4.25 -0.79 1.94
N ARG A 101 3.52 -0.22 2.90
CA ARG A 101 4.02 0.81 3.83
C ARG A 101 5.23 0.32 4.63
N TRP A 102 5.15 -0.87 5.22
CA TRP A 102 6.23 -1.41 6.04
C TRP A 102 7.46 -1.79 5.22
N THR A 103 7.28 -2.36 4.02
CA THR A 103 8.39 -2.62 3.10
C THR A 103 9.05 -1.31 2.67
N GLY A 104 8.26 -0.28 2.37
CA GLY A 104 8.74 1.07 2.08
C GLY A 104 9.62 1.64 3.20
N ARG A 105 9.20 1.50 4.47
CA ARG A 105 9.99 1.95 5.63
C ARG A 105 11.35 1.27 5.75
N ILE A 106 11.44 -0.03 5.44
CA ILE A 106 12.74 -0.74 5.40
C ILE A 106 13.64 -0.09 4.36
N TRP A 107 13.11 0.16 3.16
CA TRP A 107 13.86 0.81 2.09
C TRP A 107 14.29 2.23 2.42
N GLU A 108 13.41 3.02 3.04
CA GLU A 108 13.72 4.37 3.50
C GLU A 108 14.85 4.38 4.53
N GLN A 109 14.80 3.49 5.54
CA GLN A 109 15.88 3.37 6.52
C GLN A 109 17.19 2.93 5.85
N CYS A 110 17.14 1.94 4.96
CA CYS A 110 18.30 1.46 4.23
C CYS A 110 18.94 2.56 3.38
N ALA A 111 18.13 3.30 2.61
CA ALA A 111 18.61 4.42 1.79
C ALA A 111 19.22 5.54 2.65
N TRP A 112 18.56 5.89 3.76
CA TRP A 112 19.06 6.89 4.69
C TRP A 112 20.40 6.49 5.33
N LYS A 113 20.52 5.24 5.79
CA LYS A 113 21.77 4.68 6.33
C LYS A 113 22.86 4.58 5.27
N PHE A 114 22.53 4.13 4.06
CA PHE A 114 23.48 4.01 2.95
C PHE A 114 24.05 5.36 2.51
N SER A 115 23.24 6.42 2.51
CA SER A 115 23.70 7.79 2.24
C SER A 115 24.67 8.34 3.30
N ARG A 116 24.80 7.66 4.44
CA ARG A 116 25.60 8.05 5.60
C ARG A 116 26.45 6.87 6.08
N PRO A 117 27.45 6.45 5.30
CA PRO A 117 28.37 5.40 5.74
C PRO A 117 29.05 5.80 7.05
N TRP A 118 29.21 4.84 7.97
CA TRP A 118 29.90 5.06 9.24
C TRP A 118 31.31 5.61 8.97
N LYS A 119 31.55 6.86 9.39
CA LYS A 119 32.88 7.47 9.40
C LYS A 119 33.39 7.39 10.83
N ASP A 120 34.52 6.72 11.01
CA ASP A 120 35.21 6.50 12.29
C ASP A 120 34.99 7.66 13.29
N SER A 121 34.15 7.43 14.30
CA SER A 121 34.11 8.30 15.47
C SER A 121 35.25 7.90 16.41
N VAL A 122 36.43 8.47 16.18
CA VAL A 122 37.58 8.62 17.11
C VAL A 122 38.12 7.32 17.77
N PRO A 123 39.45 7.05 17.73
CA PRO A 123 40.01 5.87 18.37
C PRO A 123 39.90 5.98 19.89
N THR A 124 38.96 5.25 20.50
CA THR A 124 39.10 4.86 21.90
C THR A 124 39.98 3.62 21.91
N GLU A 125 41.19 3.81 22.41
CA GLU A 125 42.23 2.81 22.57
C GLU A 125 41.70 1.55 23.27
N SER A 126 41.57 0.46 22.51
CA SER A 126 41.89 -0.88 22.96
C SER A 126 41.93 -1.83 21.76
N HIS A 127 43.15 -2.17 21.32
CA HIS A 127 43.61 -3.53 20.97
C HIS A 127 42.48 -4.48 20.48
N GLU A 128 42.33 -4.89 19.23
CA GLU A 128 43.30 -5.52 18.33
C GLU A 128 42.79 -5.51 16.88
N MET A 129 43.73 -5.55 15.94
CA MET A 129 43.54 -5.87 14.52
C MET A 129 42.84 -4.82 13.66
N SER A 130 43.69 -3.92 13.17
CA SER A 130 43.60 -3.33 11.83
C SER A 130 43.54 -4.41 10.74
N ALA A 131 42.39 -5.06 10.58
CA ALA A 131 42.00 -5.57 9.27
C ALA A 131 41.34 -4.39 8.55
N SER A 132 41.82 -4.06 7.36
CA SER A 132 41.16 -3.09 6.48
C SER A 132 39.75 -3.60 6.16
N PHE A 133 38.77 -3.27 6.99
CA PHE A 133 37.38 -3.62 6.76
C PHE A 133 36.95 -3.06 5.41
N SER A 134 36.37 -3.91 4.56
CA SER A 134 35.80 -3.50 3.27
C SER A 134 34.78 -2.39 3.49
N ASP A 135 34.74 -1.38 2.61
CA ASP A 135 33.79 -0.26 2.70
C ASP A 135 32.34 -0.76 2.81
N TYR A 136 32.02 -1.90 2.20
CA TYR A 136 30.71 -2.56 2.34
C TYR A 136 30.40 -2.97 3.80
N GLU A 137 31.38 -3.47 4.54
CA GLU A 137 31.19 -3.91 5.93
C GLU A 137 30.92 -2.72 6.87
N LYS A 138 31.55 -1.57 6.60
CA LYS A 138 31.29 -0.30 7.33
C LYS A 138 29.86 0.21 7.12
N VAL A 139 29.33 0.12 5.91
CA VAL A 139 27.97 0.64 5.59
C VAL A 139 26.86 -0.31 6.05
N VAL A 140 27.11 -1.62 6.09
CA VAL A 140 26.07 -2.63 6.33
C VAL A 140 26.17 -3.25 7.71
N ARG A 141 27.36 -3.61 8.19
CA ARG A 141 27.54 -4.37 9.44
C ARG A 141 27.70 -3.48 10.65
N TYR A 142 28.32 -2.30 10.51
CA TYR A 142 28.58 -1.40 11.64
C TYR A 142 27.63 -0.21 11.74
N ASN A 143 26.85 0.06 10.69
CA ASN A 143 25.93 1.22 10.62
C ASN A 143 24.58 1.00 11.35
N TYR A 144 24.34 -0.20 11.89
CA TYR A 144 23.15 -0.54 12.65
C TYR A 144 23.51 -0.97 14.07
N SER A 145 22.93 -0.32 15.07
CA SER A 145 22.93 -0.74 16.47
C SER A 145 22.19 -2.07 16.68
N ALA A 146 22.36 -2.69 17.84
CA ALA A 146 21.67 -3.94 18.18
C ALA A 146 20.14 -3.75 18.20
N GLU A 147 19.69 -2.59 18.69
CA GLU A 147 18.28 -2.18 18.77
C GLU A 147 17.68 -1.98 17.37
N GLU A 148 18.40 -1.31 16.47
CA GLU A 148 17.95 -1.13 15.08
C GLU A 148 17.87 -2.45 14.33
N ARG A 149 18.83 -3.37 14.52
CA ARG A 149 18.78 -4.71 13.93
C ARG A 149 17.60 -5.51 14.46
N LYS A 150 17.36 -5.46 15.76
CA LYS A 150 16.20 -6.12 16.39
C LYS A 150 14.89 -5.57 15.82
N ALA A 151 14.75 -4.25 15.70
CA ALA A 151 13.56 -3.62 15.14
C ALA A 151 13.34 -3.97 13.66
N LEU A 152 14.42 -4.08 12.87
CA LEU A 152 14.35 -4.56 11.48
C LEU A 152 13.86 -6.00 11.38
N VAL A 153 14.43 -6.91 12.18
CA VAL A 153 14.02 -8.32 12.22
C VAL A 153 12.56 -8.45 12.64
N GLU A 154 12.15 -7.67 13.63
CA GLU A 154 10.78 -7.62 14.11
C GLU A 154 9.81 -7.13 13.02
N LEU A 155 10.14 -6.03 12.32
CA LEU A 155 9.34 -5.53 11.20
C LEU A 155 9.21 -6.56 10.06
N VAL A 156 10.32 -7.20 9.68
CA VAL A 156 10.32 -8.27 8.67
C VAL A 156 9.44 -9.45 9.11
N SER A 157 9.41 -9.75 10.40
CA SER A 157 8.55 -10.81 10.94
C SER A 157 7.07 -10.45 10.83
N TYR A 158 6.68 -9.19 11.09
CA TYR A 158 5.30 -8.72 10.87
C TYR A 158 4.89 -8.74 9.39
N ILE A 159 5.77 -8.31 8.49
CA ILE A 159 5.54 -8.40 7.03
C ILE A 159 5.28 -9.85 6.62
N LYS A 160 6.12 -10.79 7.09
CA LYS A 160 5.95 -12.23 6.78
C LYS A 160 4.67 -12.80 7.39
N SER A 161 4.31 -12.38 8.60
CA SER A 161 3.08 -12.80 9.28
C SER A 161 1.85 -12.44 8.45
N ILE A 162 1.67 -11.15 8.12
CA ILE A 162 0.54 -10.69 7.30
C ILE A 162 0.58 -11.30 5.90
N GLY A 163 1.75 -11.34 5.25
CA GLY A 163 1.90 -11.95 3.94
C GLY A 163 1.45 -13.42 3.92
N SER A 164 1.80 -14.18 4.97
CA SER A 164 1.36 -15.57 5.12
C SER A 164 -0.15 -15.69 5.40
N MET A 165 -0.74 -14.78 6.17
CA MET A 165 -2.19 -14.75 6.39
C MET A 165 -2.96 -14.53 5.08
N LEU A 166 -2.56 -13.52 4.31
CA LEU A 166 -3.17 -13.19 3.01
C LEU A 166 -3.00 -14.33 1.99
N GLN A 167 -1.81 -14.95 1.95
CA GLN A 167 -1.58 -16.06 1.02
C GLN A 167 -2.43 -17.30 1.35
N ARG A 168 -2.67 -17.58 2.64
CA ARG A 168 -3.47 -18.75 3.06
C ARG A 168 -4.96 -18.58 2.76
N CYS A 169 -5.48 -17.36 2.74
CA CYS A 169 -6.88 -17.11 2.46
C CYS A 169 -7.19 -16.89 0.96
N ASP A 170 -6.17 -16.83 0.10
CA ASP A 170 -6.29 -16.51 -1.33
C ASP A 170 -7.41 -17.31 -2.02
N THR A 171 -7.43 -18.63 -1.86
CA THR A 171 -8.46 -19.49 -2.47
C THR A 171 -9.84 -19.32 -1.85
N LEU A 172 -9.94 -19.01 -0.55
CA LEU A 172 -11.22 -18.85 0.14
C LEU A 172 -11.88 -17.51 -0.17
N VAL A 173 -11.04 -16.50 -0.39
CA VAL A 173 -11.44 -15.10 -0.55
C VAL A 173 -11.58 -14.73 -2.03
N ALA A 174 -10.94 -15.45 -2.96
CA ALA A 174 -11.02 -15.21 -4.40
C ALA A 174 -12.46 -15.07 -4.91
N ASP A 175 -13.35 -16.00 -4.56
CA ASP A 175 -14.75 -15.95 -4.98
C ASP A 175 -15.48 -14.71 -4.44
N ALA A 176 -15.25 -14.39 -3.16
CA ALA A 176 -15.85 -13.23 -2.50
C ALA A 176 -15.37 -11.92 -3.13
N LEU A 177 -14.06 -11.79 -3.40
CA LEU A 177 -13.49 -10.63 -4.07
C LEU A 177 -14.06 -10.46 -5.48
N TRP A 178 -14.09 -11.55 -6.25
CA TRP A 178 -14.56 -11.51 -7.63
C TRP A 178 -16.02 -11.07 -7.69
N GLU A 179 -16.88 -11.64 -6.83
CA GLU A 179 -18.28 -11.26 -6.75
C GLU A 179 -18.50 -9.80 -6.32
N THR A 180 -17.72 -9.30 -5.34
CA THR A 180 -17.78 -7.88 -4.94
C THR A 180 -17.42 -6.97 -6.11
N ILE A 181 -16.28 -7.22 -6.76
CA ILE A 181 -15.81 -6.42 -7.91
C ILE A 181 -16.84 -6.45 -9.04
N HIS A 182 -17.38 -7.63 -9.36
CA HIS A 182 -18.38 -7.77 -10.41
C HIS A 182 -19.64 -6.96 -10.10
N THR A 183 -20.11 -7.03 -8.85
CA THR A 183 -21.29 -6.30 -8.41
C THR A 183 -21.09 -4.80 -8.56
N GLU A 184 -19.94 -4.27 -8.11
CA GLU A 184 -19.62 -2.84 -8.23
C GLU A 184 -19.50 -2.39 -9.69
N VAL A 185 -18.78 -3.16 -10.52
CA VAL A 185 -18.63 -2.87 -11.95
C VAL A 185 -19.97 -2.89 -12.65
N GLN A 186 -20.81 -3.87 -12.33
CA GLN A 186 -22.14 -4.00 -12.93
C GLN A 186 -23.05 -2.85 -12.50
N ASP A 187 -23.05 -2.46 -11.22
CA ASP A 187 -23.83 -1.32 -10.73
C ASP A 187 -23.38 -0.01 -11.40
N PHE A 188 -22.08 0.20 -11.54
CA PHE A 188 -21.54 1.36 -12.25
C PHE A 188 -22.03 1.41 -13.70
N VAL A 189 -21.94 0.31 -14.45
CA VAL A 189 -22.36 0.27 -15.86
C VAL A 189 -23.88 0.43 -16.00
N GLN A 190 -24.65 -0.29 -15.19
CA GLN A 190 -26.10 -0.42 -15.36
C GLN A 190 -26.88 0.75 -14.76
N ASN A 191 -26.41 1.32 -13.66
CA ASN A 191 -27.13 2.38 -12.94
C ASN A 191 -26.47 3.73 -13.18
N THR A 192 -25.18 3.85 -12.85
CA THR A 192 -24.48 5.15 -12.92
C THR A 192 -24.28 5.62 -14.36
N LEU A 193 -23.63 4.81 -15.19
CA LEU A 193 -23.33 5.15 -16.59
C LEU A 193 -24.60 5.24 -17.43
N ALA A 194 -25.56 4.32 -17.26
CA ALA A 194 -26.83 4.40 -17.97
C ALA A 194 -27.62 5.66 -17.61
N SER A 195 -27.60 6.11 -16.35
CA SER A 195 -28.22 7.36 -15.92
C SER A 195 -27.53 8.58 -16.54
N MET A 196 -26.20 8.61 -16.54
CA MET A 196 -25.41 9.67 -17.18
C MET A 196 -25.66 9.74 -18.70
N LEU A 197 -25.73 8.60 -19.38
CA LEU A 197 -26.06 8.55 -20.81
C LEU A 197 -27.50 9.01 -21.07
N ARG A 198 -28.49 8.54 -20.30
CA ARG A 198 -29.89 8.97 -20.43
C ARG A 198 -30.03 10.48 -20.27
N THR A 199 -29.38 11.07 -19.27
CA THR A 199 -29.42 12.53 -19.04
C THR A 199 -28.70 13.30 -20.15
N THR A 200 -27.57 12.81 -20.65
CA THR A 200 -26.81 13.44 -21.75
C THR A 200 -27.55 13.36 -23.09
N PHE A 201 -28.14 12.22 -23.43
CA PHE A 201 -28.95 12.06 -24.65
C PHE A 201 -30.26 12.85 -24.58
N ARG A 202 -30.87 12.99 -23.39
CA ARG A 202 -32.02 13.90 -23.20
C ARG A 202 -31.64 15.35 -23.45
N LYS A 203 -30.51 15.81 -22.91
CA LYS A 203 -30.00 17.17 -23.18
C LYS A 203 -29.78 17.43 -24.67
N LYS A 204 -29.25 16.46 -25.44
CA LYS A 204 -29.10 16.60 -26.90
C LYS A 204 -30.46 16.66 -27.64
N LYS A 205 -31.48 15.93 -27.19
CA LYS A 205 -32.83 15.92 -27.78
C LYS A 205 -33.63 17.19 -27.45
N ASP A 206 -33.42 17.77 -26.27
CA ASP A 206 -34.05 19.04 -25.90
C ASP A 206 -33.43 20.22 -26.67
N LEU A 207 -32.10 20.23 -26.84
CA LEU A 207 -31.43 21.23 -27.69
C LEU A 207 -31.87 21.17 -29.16
N SER A 208 -32.07 19.98 -29.74
CA SER A 208 -32.57 19.87 -31.12
C SER A 208 -34.04 20.27 -31.27
N ARG A 209 -34.87 20.09 -30.23
CA ARG A 209 -36.27 20.57 -30.20
C ARG A 209 -36.36 22.10 -30.10
N PHE A 210 -35.51 22.74 -29.30
CA PHE A 210 -35.47 24.21 -29.24
C PHE A 210 -34.86 24.83 -30.51
N GLY A 211 -33.90 24.15 -31.17
CA GLY A 211 -33.25 24.66 -32.38
C GLY A 211 -34.00 24.45 -33.71
N LEU A 212 -34.93 23.49 -33.79
CA LEU A 212 -35.71 23.20 -35.02
C LEU A 212 -37.15 23.73 -34.99
N GLY A 213 -37.61 24.30 -33.87
CA GLY A 213 -38.93 24.90 -33.74
C GLY A 213 -39.02 26.38 -34.17
N GLY A 214 -37.90 27.03 -34.49
CA GLY A 214 -37.82 28.49 -34.72
C GLY A 214 -37.45 28.95 -36.13
N VAL A 215 -37.18 28.05 -37.09
CA VAL A 215 -36.72 28.44 -38.43
C VAL A 215 -37.45 27.64 -39.52
N PHE A 216 -38.75 27.87 -39.68
CA PHE A 216 -39.44 27.63 -40.96
C PHE A 216 -40.70 28.52 -41.02
N PRO A 217 -40.63 29.72 -41.61
CA PRO A 217 -41.84 30.41 -42.05
C PRO A 217 -42.46 29.57 -43.17
N ARG A 218 -43.74 29.22 -43.01
CA ARG A 218 -44.56 28.71 -44.10
C ARG A 218 -44.60 29.78 -45.20
N LEU A 219 -43.91 29.56 -46.30
CA LEU A 219 -44.17 30.29 -47.54
C LEU A 219 -45.46 29.73 -48.13
N GLY A 220 -46.47 30.60 -48.19
CA GLY A 220 -47.83 30.29 -48.60
C GLY A 220 -47.94 29.95 -50.08
N GLU A 221 -48.86 29.05 -50.36
CA GLU A 221 -49.60 28.97 -51.61
C GLU A 221 -50.53 30.19 -51.70
N THR A 222 -50.29 31.06 -52.67
CA THR A 222 -51.25 31.61 -53.66
C THR A 222 -50.51 32.61 -54.54
#